data_AF-A0A931NWA6-F1
#
_entry.id   AF-A0A931NWA6-F1
#
_cell.length_a   1.000
_cell.length_b   1.000
_cell.length_c   1.000
_cell.angle_alpha   90.00
_cell.angle_beta   90.00
_cell.angle_gamma   90.00
#
_symmetry.space_group_name_H-M   'P 1'
#
loop_
_entity.id
_entity.type
_entity.pdbx_description
1 polymer ?
#
loop_
_entity_poly.entity_id
_entity_poly.type
_entity_poly.pdbx_seq_one_letter_code
_entity_poly.pdbx_strand_id
1 'polypeptide(L)'
;MFQFTLWDIFEPLKRAVLGESKPKVAARAKPAAKPTKPAKRTKQEQEKIGKDTGRRPVPRDGEVVALRVRKPRASRSMQQRYDDTVAEMLAKYQVRVRKWRTSSSGVAWETTYTDGTKKRMLESPRPRGPMSIAIFLHEIGHHHIGLGAISPRCLEEYHAWMFALAEMRKRGLPITERVERRVHASLRYAVGKAMRRGIREIPDELRPYMGRRAG
;
A
#
# COMPACT_ATOMS: atom_id res chain seq x y z
N MET A 1 -24.49 -2.84 -21.03
CA MET A 1 -23.19 -3.36 -21.48
C MET A 1 -22.42 -2.21 -22.11
N PHE A 2 -21.30 -1.77 -21.53
CA PHE A 2 -20.14 -1.10 -22.15
C PHE A 2 -19.16 -0.71 -21.04
N GLN A 3 -17.87 -1.02 -21.20
CA GLN A 3 -16.82 -0.61 -20.26
C GLN A 3 -16.18 0.70 -20.73
N PHE A 4 -15.96 1.67 -19.84
CA PHE A 4 -14.90 2.66 -20.00
C PHE A 4 -14.30 3.07 -18.65
N THR A 5 -13.05 2.64 -18.42
CA THR A 5 -12.23 3.03 -17.27
C THR A 5 -11.48 4.33 -17.55
N LEU A 6 -11.97 5.47 -17.06
CA LEU A 6 -11.40 6.78 -17.42
C LEU A 6 -10.29 7.27 -16.46
N TRP A 7 -9.22 6.49 -16.36
CA TRP A 7 -7.87 6.95 -15.95
C TRP A 7 -6.97 7.10 -17.19
N ASP A 8 -7.55 7.60 -18.29
CA ASP A 8 -6.83 7.81 -19.54
C ASP A 8 -6.01 9.10 -19.51
N ILE A 9 -4.70 8.90 -19.71
CA ILE A 9 -3.86 9.68 -20.64
C ILE A 9 -3.64 11.17 -20.30
N PHE A 10 -2.46 11.43 -19.72
CA PHE A 10 -1.66 12.67 -19.86
C PHE A 10 -2.24 13.94 -19.18
N GLU A 11 -1.48 15.05 -19.03
CA GLU A 11 -0.12 15.39 -19.46
C GLU A 11 0.95 15.33 -18.37
N PRO A 12 2.18 14.93 -18.74
CA PRO A 12 3.14 15.89 -19.31
C PRO A 12 3.41 15.70 -20.82
N LEU A 13 2.98 16.64 -21.68
CA LEU A 13 3.34 16.66 -23.11
C LEU A 13 3.39 18.08 -23.75
N LYS A 14 3.39 19.16 -22.96
CA LYS A 14 3.48 20.56 -23.44
C LYS A 14 4.83 20.97 -24.07
N ARG A 15 5.52 20.04 -24.73
CA ARG A 15 6.74 20.17 -25.55
C ARG A 15 6.67 19.30 -26.82
N ALA A 16 5.55 19.40 -27.54
CA ALA A 16 5.37 18.79 -28.87
C ALA A 16 4.71 19.73 -29.92
N VAL A 17 4.44 20.99 -29.56
CA VAL A 17 3.73 21.99 -30.40
C VAL A 17 4.58 23.24 -30.68
N LEU A 18 5.77 23.34 -30.07
CA LEU A 18 6.83 24.26 -30.50
C LEU A 18 7.97 23.40 -31.07
N GLY A 19 8.35 23.67 -32.31
CA GLY A 19 9.28 22.85 -33.07
C GLY A 19 10.74 23.18 -32.73
N GLU A 20 11.39 22.33 -31.95
CA GLU A 20 12.84 22.34 -31.75
C GLU A 20 13.46 21.04 -32.29
N SER A 21 14.57 21.17 -33.00
CA SER A 21 15.18 20.07 -33.77
C SER A 21 16.04 19.15 -32.90
N LYS A 22 15.94 17.83 -33.16
CA LYS A 22 16.75 16.82 -32.45
C LYS A 22 18.19 16.77 -33.00
N PRO A 23 19.23 16.93 -32.18
CA PRO A 23 20.58 16.55 -32.58
C PRO A 23 20.69 15.01 -32.70
N LYS A 24 21.40 14.53 -33.72
CA LYS A 24 21.78 13.12 -33.86
C LYS A 24 22.81 12.75 -32.79
N VAL A 25 22.65 11.61 -32.13
CA VAL A 25 23.72 10.91 -31.40
C VAL A 25 23.79 9.48 -31.93
N ALA A 26 25.01 9.01 -32.23
CA ALA A 26 25.23 7.78 -32.98
C ALA A 26 25.12 6.50 -32.12
N ALA A 27 24.78 5.39 -32.77
CA ALA A 27 24.84 4.06 -32.16
C ALA A 27 26.30 3.57 -32.02
N ARG A 28 26.58 2.77 -30.99
CA ARG A 28 27.84 2.01 -30.84
C ARG A 28 27.54 0.57 -30.42
N ALA A 29 28.39 -0.37 -30.84
CA ALA A 29 28.05 -1.80 -30.95
C ALA A 29 28.30 -2.63 -29.68
N LYS A 30 27.82 -3.88 -29.73
CA LYS A 30 28.08 -4.97 -28.76
C LYS A 30 29.51 -5.52 -28.90
N PRO A 31 30.04 -6.18 -27.86
CA PRO A 31 30.68 -7.49 -28.01
C PRO A 31 29.96 -8.58 -27.19
N ALA A 32 30.50 -9.81 -27.14
CA ALA A 32 29.73 -11.03 -26.82
C ALA A 32 30.49 -12.13 -26.05
N ALA A 33 29.77 -13.23 -25.76
CA ALA A 33 30.21 -14.57 -25.35
C ALA A 33 30.56 -14.84 -23.85
N LYS A 34 30.60 -16.14 -23.50
CA LYS A 34 30.83 -16.75 -22.17
C LYS A 34 31.99 -17.77 -22.26
N PRO A 35 32.61 -18.22 -21.16
CA PRO A 35 32.14 -19.42 -20.40
C PRO A 35 32.19 -19.17 -18.86
N THR A 36 32.26 -20.09 -17.87
CA THR A 36 32.37 -21.57 -17.76
C THR A 36 31.72 -22.08 -16.43
N LYS A 37 31.96 -23.34 -16.05
CA LYS A 37 31.89 -24.00 -14.70
C LYS A 37 33.22 -24.84 -14.55
N PRO A 38 33.57 -25.62 -13.46
CA PRO A 38 32.74 -26.16 -12.36
C PRO A 38 33.38 -26.40 -10.94
N ALA A 39 32.52 -26.85 -10.01
CA ALA A 39 32.70 -27.89 -8.95
C ALA A 39 33.89 -27.98 -7.96
N LYS A 40 33.56 -28.05 -6.65
CA LYS A 40 33.80 -29.17 -5.67
C LYS A 40 33.08 -28.83 -4.32
N ARG A 41 32.47 -29.78 -3.58
CA ARG A 41 33.00 -30.74 -2.56
C ARG A 41 33.62 -30.01 -1.34
N THR A 42 33.38 -30.36 -0.07
CA THR A 42 33.14 -31.72 0.51
C THR A 42 32.29 -31.71 1.81
N LYS A 43 31.75 -32.89 2.18
CA LYS A 43 31.19 -33.26 3.50
C LYS A 43 32.22 -33.15 4.65
N GLN A 44 31.73 -32.86 5.86
CA GLN A 44 32.11 -33.47 7.15
C GLN A 44 31.02 -33.04 8.16
N GLU A 45 30.32 -33.87 8.96
CA GLU A 45 30.46 -35.26 9.41
C GLU A 45 31.36 -35.47 10.65
N GLN A 46 30.74 -35.26 11.82
CA GLN A 46 31.02 -35.73 13.20
C GLN A 46 30.08 -34.89 14.09
N GLU A 47 29.01 -35.38 14.71
CA GLU A 47 28.86 -36.56 15.57
C GLU A 47 29.77 -36.53 16.82
N LYS A 48 29.16 -36.24 17.97
CA LYS A 48 29.57 -36.85 19.24
C LYS A 48 28.36 -37.04 20.14
N ILE A 49 28.03 -38.31 20.37
CA ILE A 49 26.97 -38.74 21.28
C ILE A 49 27.44 -38.49 22.72
N GLY A 50 26.61 -37.80 23.51
CA GLY A 50 26.82 -37.58 24.94
C GLY A 50 25.58 -37.97 25.72
N LYS A 51 25.43 -39.26 26.05
CA LYS A 51 24.45 -39.70 27.04
C LYS A 51 24.94 -39.28 28.42
N ASP A 52 24.28 -38.32 29.07
CA ASP A 52 24.31 -38.19 30.52
C ASP A 52 23.05 -38.85 31.10
N THR A 53 23.25 -39.75 32.07
CA THR A 53 22.21 -40.62 32.62
C THR A 53 21.95 -40.30 34.08
N GLY A 54 20.97 -39.44 34.32
CA GLY A 54 20.10 -39.54 35.50
C GLY A 54 20.76 -39.27 36.86
N ARG A 55 20.95 -37.99 37.17
CA ARG A 55 20.70 -37.51 38.55
C ARG A 55 19.55 -36.51 38.56
N ARG A 56 18.43 -36.94 39.13
CA ARG A 56 17.27 -36.11 39.44
C ARG A 56 17.55 -35.45 40.80
N PRO A 57 17.85 -34.15 40.89
CA PRO A 57 18.03 -33.51 42.19
C PRO A 57 16.71 -33.56 42.97
N VAL A 58 16.78 -33.98 44.22
CA VAL A 58 15.66 -33.87 45.16
C VAL A 58 15.55 -32.39 45.54
N PRO A 59 14.36 -31.75 45.46
CA PRO A 59 14.19 -30.38 45.92
C PRO A 59 14.58 -30.28 47.40
N ARG A 60 15.34 -29.23 47.76
CA ARG A 60 15.48 -28.82 49.16
C ARG A 60 14.35 -27.84 49.49
N ASP A 61 13.63 -28.11 50.56
CA ASP A 61 12.67 -27.17 51.11
C ASP A 61 13.38 -25.85 51.46
N GLY A 62 12.85 -24.73 50.95
CA GLY A 62 13.44 -23.40 51.08
C GLY A 62 13.99 -22.78 49.80
N GLU A 63 13.97 -23.46 48.64
CA GLU A 63 14.35 -22.84 47.36
C GLU A 63 13.33 -21.77 46.92
N VAL A 64 13.61 -20.51 47.26
CA VAL A 64 12.84 -19.34 46.82
C VAL A 64 12.79 -19.28 45.29
N VAL A 65 11.61 -19.56 44.72
CA VAL A 65 11.39 -19.60 43.27
C VAL A 65 11.55 -18.19 42.69
N ALA A 66 12.78 -17.88 42.27
CA ALA A 66 13.13 -16.61 41.67
C ALA A 66 12.31 -16.39 40.38
N LEU A 67 11.26 -15.57 40.50
CA LEU A 67 10.37 -15.21 39.39
C LEU A 67 11.21 -14.61 38.25
N ARG A 68 11.51 -15.42 37.24
CA ARG A 68 12.25 -15.02 36.03
C ARG A 68 11.47 -13.92 35.32
N VAL A 69 11.80 -12.67 35.63
CA VAL A 69 11.25 -11.46 35.00
C VAL A 69 11.40 -11.64 33.49
N ARG A 70 10.28 -11.87 32.80
CA ARG A 70 10.28 -12.16 31.37
C ARG A 70 10.81 -10.93 30.63
N LYS A 71 12.01 -11.06 30.08
CA LYS A 71 12.70 -10.03 29.30
C LYS A 71 11.70 -9.38 28.33
N PRO A 72 11.52 -8.05 28.35
CA PRO A 72 10.41 -7.40 27.64
C PRO A 72 10.46 -7.76 26.15
N ARG A 73 9.32 -8.19 25.60
CA ARG A 73 9.21 -8.50 24.16
C ARG A 73 9.57 -7.24 23.38
N ALA A 74 10.56 -7.35 22.49
CA ALA A 74 10.97 -6.24 21.63
C ALA A 74 9.74 -5.69 20.89
N SER A 75 9.58 -4.36 20.92
CA SER A 75 8.50 -3.66 20.23
C SER A 75 8.55 -3.96 18.73
N ARG A 76 7.41 -4.36 18.13
CA ARG A 76 7.32 -4.64 16.68
C ARG A 76 7.85 -3.44 15.89
N SER A 77 8.64 -3.70 14.85
CA SER A 77 9.13 -2.64 13.97
C SER A 77 7.98 -1.97 13.23
N MET A 78 8.14 -0.70 12.83
CA MET A 78 7.11 -0.02 12.04
C MET A 78 6.81 -0.74 10.72
N GLN A 79 7.80 -1.40 10.11
CA GLN A 79 7.58 -2.20 8.91
C GLN A 79 6.71 -3.43 9.19
N GLN A 80 6.96 -4.16 10.30
CA GLN A 80 6.07 -5.25 10.74
C GLN A 80 4.64 -4.74 10.93
N ARG A 81 4.44 -3.60 11.59
CA ARG A 81 3.10 -3.00 11.78
C ARG A 81 2.42 -2.64 10.45
N TYR A 82 3.16 -2.24 9.43
CA TYR A 82 2.62 -2.00 8.08
C TYR A 82 2.27 -3.31 7.37
N ASP A 83 3.15 -4.31 7.39
CA ASP A 83 2.91 -5.60 6.73
C ASP A 83 1.77 -6.40 7.43
N ASP A 84 1.69 -6.36 8.76
CA ASP A 84 0.56 -6.85 9.57
C ASP A 84 -0.77 -6.21 9.09
N THR A 85 -0.78 -4.87 8.95
CA THR A 85 -1.96 -4.11 8.49
C THR A 85 -2.33 -4.46 7.06
N VAL A 86 -1.35 -4.67 6.17
CA VAL A 86 -1.62 -5.13 4.79
C VAL A 86 -2.26 -6.51 4.78
N ALA A 87 -1.71 -7.46 5.55
CA ALA A 87 -2.25 -8.82 5.62
C ALA A 87 -3.70 -8.82 6.15
N GLU A 88 -3.98 -8.11 7.25
CA GLU A 88 -5.32 -8.04 7.83
C GLU A 88 -6.32 -7.39 6.86
N MET A 89 -5.97 -6.27 6.21
CA MET A 89 -6.90 -5.56 5.32
C MET A 89 -7.19 -6.33 4.03
N LEU A 90 -6.19 -7.00 3.44
CA LEU A 90 -6.42 -7.84 2.26
C LEU A 90 -7.33 -9.04 2.59
N ALA A 91 -7.12 -9.68 3.74
CA ALA A 91 -7.97 -10.78 4.21
C ALA A 91 -9.40 -10.29 4.53
N LYS A 92 -9.55 -9.26 5.36
CA LYS A 92 -10.83 -8.71 5.84
C LYS A 92 -11.77 -8.31 4.69
N TYR A 93 -11.23 -7.67 3.65
CA TYR A 93 -12.03 -7.17 2.52
C TYR A 93 -12.00 -8.09 1.28
N GLN A 94 -11.32 -9.23 1.37
CA GLN A 94 -11.12 -10.22 0.30
C GLN A 94 -10.49 -9.62 -0.97
N VAL A 95 -9.57 -8.65 -0.79
CA VAL A 95 -8.92 -7.91 -1.86
C VAL A 95 -7.57 -8.56 -2.21
N ARG A 96 -7.26 -8.66 -3.51
CA ARG A 96 -5.96 -9.15 -4.00
C ARG A 96 -5.13 -8.04 -4.63
N VAL A 97 -3.89 -7.87 -4.19
CA VAL A 97 -2.93 -6.97 -4.85
C VAL A 97 -2.52 -7.57 -6.19
N ARG A 98 -2.76 -6.84 -7.29
CA ARG A 98 -2.25 -7.18 -8.63
C ARG A 98 -0.79 -6.79 -8.78
N LYS A 99 -0.43 -5.59 -8.33
CA LYS A 99 0.87 -4.96 -8.58
C LYS A 99 1.18 -3.94 -7.48
N TRP A 100 2.40 -4.02 -6.95
CA TRP A 100 2.97 -2.93 -6.17
C TRP A 100 3.53 -1.85 -7.12
N ARG A 101 3.05 -0.61 -6.98
CA ARG A 101 3.46 0.54 -7.79
C ARG A 101 4.71 1.21 -7.21
N THR A 102 5.45 1.91 -8.07
CA THR A 102 6.51 2.85 -7.69
C THR A 102 5.99 4.26 -7.47
N SER A 103 4.86 4.62 -8.09
CA SER A 103 4.20 5.92 -7.94
C SER A 103 3.40 6.04 -6.64
N SER A 104 3.23 7.28 -6.14
CA SER A 104 2.39 7.59 -4.98
C SER A 104 0.90 7.70 -5.36
N SER A 105 0.38 6.66 -6.00
CA SER A 105 -1.00 6.51 -6.49
C SER A 105 -1.34 5.02 -6.60
N GLY A 106 -2.53 4.61 -6.18
CA GLY A 106 -3.07 3.29 -6.47
C GLY A 106 -4.20 3.31 -7.51
N VAL A 107 -4.92 2.19 -7.57
CA VAL A 107 -6.24 2.05 -8.18
C VAL A 107 -6.90 0.76 -7.66
N ALA A 108 -8.14 0.87 -7.18
CA ALA A 108 -9.02 -0.24 -6.82
C ALA A 108 -10.04 -0.54 -7.93
N TRP A 109 -10.34 -1.81 -8.19
CA TRP A 109 -11.45 -2.22 -9.06
C TRP A 109 -12.03 -3.59 -8.66
N GLU A 110 -13.27 -3.82 -9.06
CA GLU A 110 -13.97 -5.10 -8.92
C GLU A 110 -14.22 -5.72 -10.31
N THR A 111 -14.34 -7.04 -10.37
CA THR A 111 -14.86 -7.75 -11.53
C THR A 111 -15.95 -8.69 -11.02
N THR A 112 -17.18 -8.48 -11.45
CA THR A 112 -18.30 -9.41 -11.22
C THR A 112 -18.38 -10.36 -12.41
N TYR A 113 -18.47 -11.66 -12.14
CA TYR A 113 -18.63 -12.71 -13.16
C TYR A 113 -20.10 -13.08 -13.36
N THR A 114 -20.41 -13.89 -14.38
CA THR A 114 -21.78 -14.32 -14.72
C THR A 114 -22.43 -15.22 -13.68
N ASP A 115 -21.64 -15.86 -12.83
CA ASP A 115 -22.07 -16.64 -11.65
C ASP A 115 -22.34 -15.76 -10.41
N GLY A 116 -22.26 -14.43 -10.55
CA GLY A 116 -22.40 -13.46 -9.47
C GLY A 116 -21.18 -13.32 -8.56
N THR A 117 -20.12 -14.12 -8.75
CA THR A 117 -18.90 -14.03 -7.94
C THR A 117 -18.15 -12.73 -8.20
N LYS A 118 -17.51 -12.19 -7.17
CA LYS A 118 -16.84 -10.88 -7.20
C LYS A 118 -15.37 -11.00 -6.87
N LYS A 119 -14.53 -10.55 -7.79
CA LYS A 119 -13.07 -10.53 -7.65
C LYS A 119 -12.60 -9.10 -7.43
N ARG A 120 -12.18 -8.81 -6.20
CA ARG A 120 -11.70 -7.50 -5.76
C ARG A 120 -10.19 -7.40 -5.90
N MET A 121 -9.72 -6.35 -6.56
CA MET A 121 -8.31 -6.17 -6.87
C MET A 121 -7.86 -4.72 -6.62
N LEU A 122 -6.57 -4.55 -6.32
CA LEU A 122 -5.95 -3.22 -6.27
C LEU A 122 -4.52 -3.22 -6.83
N GLU A 123 -4.07 -2.03 -7.23
CA GLU A 123 -2.65 -1.67 -7.31
C GLU A 123 -2.38 -0.51 -6.34
N SER A 124 -1.23 -0.49 -5.68
CA SER A 124 -0.86 0.54 -4.70
C SER A 124 0.67 0.62 -4.58
N PRO A 125 1.29 1.74 -4.19
CA PRO A 125 2.64 1.68 -3.61
C PRO A 125 2.69 0.70 -2.44
N ARG A 126 3.81 -0.03 -2.27
CA ARG A 126 3.97 -0.91 -1.10
C ARG A 126 4.12 -0.08 0.18
N PRO A 127 3.37 -0.39 1.25
CA PRO A 127 3.58 0.19 2.57
C PRO A 127 5.01 0.02 3.09
N ARG A 128 5.69 1.16 3.22
CA ARG A 128 7.07 1.33 3.71
C ARG A 128 7.22 2.58 4.58
N GLY A 129 6.12 3.26 4.87
CA GLY A 129 6.07 4.55 5.56
C GLY A 129 4.67 5.18 5.50
N PRO A 130 4.45 6.31 6.20
CA PRO A 130 3.13 6.95 6.36
C PRO A 130 2.36 7.16 5.05
N MET A 131 3.05 7.62 4.01
CA MET A 131 2.44 7.94 2.72
C MET A 131 1.92 6.70 1.98
N SER A 132 2.70 5.63 1.91
CA SER A 132 2.28 4.44 1.14
C SER A 132 1.31 3.55 1.90
N ILE A 133 1.29 3.56 3.24
CA ILE A 133 0.20 2.92 3.99
C ILE A 133 -1.12 3.72 3.87
N ALA A 134 -1.07 5.06 3.89
CA ALA A 134 -2.26 5.89 3.70
C ALA A 134 -2.91 5.67 2.32
N ILE A 135 -2.11 5.62 1.25
CA ILE A 135 -2.60 5.34 -0.11
C ILE A 135 -3.16 3.91 -0.18
N PHE A 136 -2.45 2.91 0.34
CA PHE A 136 -2.95 1.52 0.38
C PHE A 136 -4.31 1.42 1.09
N LEU A 137 -4.47 2.08 2.24
CA LEU A 137 -5.72 2.09 2.99
C LEU A 137 -6.84 2.86 2.29
N HIS A 138 -6.54 3.86 1.45
CA HIS A 138 -7.52 4.54 0.60
C HIS A 138 -8.04 3.61 -0.53
N GLU A 139 -7.17 2.82 -1.16
CA GLU A 139 -7.60 1.79 -2.12
C GLU A 139 -8.45 0.69 -1.46
N ILE A 140 -8.15 0.31 -0.22
CA ILE A 140 -9.00 -0.57 0.61
C ILE A 140 -10.31 0.14 0.98
N GLY A 141 -10.29 1.46 1.19
CA GLY A 141 -11.46 2.28 1.49
C GLY A 141 -12.53 2.20 0.40
N HIS A 142 -12.13 2.26 -0.88
CA HIS A 142 -13.03 2.03 -2.01
C HIS A 142 -13.66 0.63 -1.99
N HIS A 143 -12.93 -0.42 -1.59
CA HIS A 143 -13.49 -1.77 -1.41
C HIS A 143 -14.37 -1.91 -0.17
N HIS A 144 -14.15 -1.10 0.86
CA HIS A 144 -14.95 -1.09 2.09
C HIS A 144 -16.32 -0.43 1.90
N ILE A 145 -16.36 0.75 1.26
CA ILE A 145 -17.60 1.52 1.02
C ILE A 145 -18.39 1.02 -0.19
N GLY A 146 -17.76 0.25 -1.06
CA GLY A 146 -18.30 -0.18 -2.34
C GLY A 146 -17.91 0.79 -3.46
N LEU A 147 -17.17 0.27 -4.46
CA LEU A 147 -16.74 1.02 -5.64
C LEU A 147 -17.94 1.60 -6.39
N GLY A 148 -18.03 2.93 -6.45
CA GLY A 148 -19.16 3.63 -7.09
C GLY A 148 -20.49 3.58 -6.33
N ALA A 149 -20.54 3.01 -5.12
CA ALA A 149 -21.76 2.94 -4.31
C ALA A 149 -22.17 4.30 -3.72
N ILE A 150 -21.22 5.23 -3.60
CA ILE A 150 -21.45 6.61 -3.14
C ILE A 150 -21.36 7.56 -4.34
N SER A 151 -22.36 8.43 -4.48
CA SER A 151 -22.36 9.54 -5.43
C SER A 151 -22.58 10.86 -4.69
N PRO A 152 -21.98 11.98 -5.15
CA PRO A 152 -21.08 12.12 -6.31
C PRO A 152 -19.71 11.46 -6.08
N ARG A 153 -18.95 11.15 -7.14
CA ARG A 153 -17.63 10.49 -7.03
C ARG A 153 -16.66 11.23 -6.09
N CYS A 154 -16.71 12.56 -6.00
CA CYS A 154 -15.88 13.30 -5.05
C CYS A 154 -16.20 13.00 -3.57
N LEU A 155 -17.42 12.57 -3.25
CA LEU A 155 -17.82 12.12 -1.91
C LEU A 155 -17.34 10.68 -1.66
N GLU A 156 -17.35 9.80 -2.66
CA GLU A 156 -16.71 8.48 -2.58
C GLU A 156 -15.19 8.60 -2.25
N GLU A 157 -14.48 9.53 -2.91
CA GLU A 157 -13.08 9.84 -2.60
C GLU A 157 -12.90 10.32 -1.15
N TYR A 158 -13.85 11.14 -0.63
CA TYR A 158 -13.84 11.60 0.76
C TYR A 158 -13.98 10.43 1.74
N HIS A 159 -14.98 9.56 1.61
CA HIS A 159 -15.15 8.43 2.51
C HIS A 159 -14.00 7.43 2.42
N ALA A 160 -13.43 7.19 1.23
CA ALA A 160 -12.24 6.35 1.07
C ALA A 160 -11.01 6.93 1.81
N TRP A 161 -10.80 8.26 1.78
CA TRP A 161 -9.75 8.91 2.57
C TRP A 161 -10.05 8.96 4.07
N MET A 162 -11.30 9.17 4.49
CA MET A 162 -11.68 9.16 5.91
C MET A 162 -11.51 7.78 6.52
N PHE A 163 -11.88 6.71 5.81
CA PHE A 163 -11.57 5.33 6.21
C PHE A 163 -10.07 5.12 6.39
N ALA A 164 -9.25 5.58 5.44
CA ALA A 164 -7.80 5.43 5.51
C ALA A 164 -7.20 6.10 6.76
N LEU A 165 -7.63 7.33 7.07
CA LEU A 165 -7.21 8.04 8.28
C LEU A 165 -7.76 7.37 9.56
N ALA A 166 -8.99 6.85 9.54
CA ALA A 166 -9.59 6.15 10.69
C ALA A 166 -8.83 4.86 11.03
N GLU A 167 -8.54 4.00 10.06
CA GLU A 167 -7.75 2.78 10.28
C GLU A 167 -6.30 3.09 10.67
N MET A 168 -5.69 4.19 10.16
CA MET A 168 -4.38 4.65 10.66
C MET A 168 -4.43 5.04 12.14
N ARG A 169 -5.40 5.88 12.56
CA ARG A 169 -5.58 6.29 13.98
C ARG A 169 -5.81 5.08 14.88
N LYS A 170 -6.78 4.23 14.52
CA LYS A 170 -7.15 2.99 15.24
C LYS A 170 -5.98 2.04 15.47
N ARG A 171 -5.00 2.02 14.56
CA ARG A 171 -3.80 1.16 14.63
C ARG A 171 -2.59 1.85 15.25
N GLY A 172 -2.73 3.11 15.68
CA GLY A 172 -1.63 3.95 16.17
C GLY A 172 -0.54 4.17 15.12
N LEU A 173 -0.89 4.18 13.83
CA LEU A 173 0.05 4.41 12.74
C LEU A 173 0.25 5.93 12.54
N PRO A 174 1.49 6.37 12.29
CA PRO A 174 1.81 7.80 12.18
C PRO A 174 1.11 8.43 10.96
N ILE A 175 0.12 9.29 11.23
CA ILE A 175 -0.37 10.27 10.27
C ILE A 175 0.58 11.46 10.38
N THR A 176 1.24 11.82 9.27
CA THR A 176 2.14 12.98 9.23
C THR A 176 1.51 14.11 8.43
N GLU A 177 1.96 15.33 8.67
CA GLU A 177 1.55 16.54 7.93
C GLU A 177 1.67 16.37 6.40
N ARG A 178 2.61 15.52 5.91
CA ARG A 178 2.72 15.15 4.49
C ARG A 178 1.54 14.28 4.01
N VAL A 179 1.01 13.37 4.84
CA VAL A 179 -0.22 12.60 4.57
C VAL A 179 -1.42 13.53 4.54
N GLU A 180 -1.56 14.42 5.50
CA GLU A 180 -2.69 15.36 5.59
C GLU A 180 -2.74 16.31 4.39
N ARG A 181 -1.59 16.90 4.00
CA ARG A 181 -1.46 17.67 2.76
C ARG A 181 -1.81 16.85 1.51
N ARG A 182 -1.52 15.54 1.48
CA ARG A 182 -1.89 14.65 0.35
C ARG A 182 -3.40 14.41 0.28
N VAL A 183 -4.05 14.16 1.42
CA VAL A 183 -5.51 14.04 1.53
C VAL A 183 -6.18 15.33 1.06
N HIS A 184 -5.81 16.47 1.64
CA HIS A 184 -6.34 17.78 1.30
C HIS A 184 -6.09 18.15 -0.18
N ALA A 185 -4.94 17.81 -0.76
CA ALA A 185 -4.69 17.97 -2.18
C ALA A 185 -5.56 17.05 -3.07
N SER A 186 -5.79 15.80 -2.66
CA SER A 186 -6.63 14.85 -3.40
C SER A 186 -8.10 15.29 -3.41
N LEU A 187 -8.62 15.73 -2.26
CA LEU A 187 -10.01 16.17 -2.13
C LEU A 187 -10.27 17.49 -2.87
N ARG A 188 -9.36 18.48 -2.79
CA ARG A 188 -9.44 19.69 -3.63
C ARG A 188 -9.44 19.36 -5.12
N TYR A 189 -8.63 18.38 -5.55
CA TYR A 189 -8.63 17.92 -6.95
C TYR A 189 -9.95 17.24 -7.33
N ALA A 190 -10.50 16.38 -6.46
CA ALA A 190 -11.77 15.69 -6.69
C ALA A 190 -12.95 16.68 -6.79
N VAL A 191 -13.04 17.65 -5.86
CA VAL A 191 -14.02 18.75 -5.89
C VAL A 191 -13.86 19.57 -7.16
N GLY A 192 -12.65 20.04 -7.48
CA GLY A 192 -12.40 20.79 -8.71
C GLY A 192 -12.72 20.01 -10.00
N LYS A 193 -12.54 18.68 -10.00
CA LYS A 193 -12.93 17.79 -11.12
C LYS A 193 -14.44 17.60 -11.22
N ALA A 194 -15.17 17.61 -10.10
CA ALA A 194 -16.63 17.61 -10.08
C ALA A 194 -17.22 18.95 -10.55
N MET A 195 -16.65 20.08 -10.11
CA MET A 195 -17.04 21.43 -10.55
C MET A 195 -16.84 21.60 -12.07
N ARG A 196 -15.70 21.17 -12.63
CA ARG A 196 -15.47 21.16 -14.09
C ARG A 196 -16.36 20.18 -14.87
N ARG A 197 -17.12 19.32 -14.18
CA ARG A 197 -18.11 18.40 -14.76
C ARG A 197 -19.56 18.88 -14.54
N GLY A 198 -19.76 20.11 -14.08
CA GLY A 198 -21.10 20.70 -13.93
C GLY A 198 -21.92 20.12 -12.77
N ILE A 199 -21.28 19.68 -11.68
CA ILE A 199 -22.01 19.29 -10.48
C ILE A 199 -22.82 20.49 -9.94
N ARG A 200 -24.10 20.27 -9.64
CA ARG A 200 -25.03 21.33 -9.21
C ARG A 200 -24.78 21.83 -7.79
N GLU A 201 -24.39 20.92 -6.90
CA GLU A 201 -24.22 21.16 -5.47
C GLU A 201 -22.98 20.41 -4.97
N ILE A 202 -22.28 20.97 -3.98
CA ILE A 202 -21.11 20.35 -3.35
C ILE A 202 -21.53 19.84 -1.97
N PRO A 203 -21.41 18.53 -1.68
CA PRO A 203 -21.68 17.96 -0.36
C PRO A 203 -20.97 18.71 0.77
N ASP A 204 -21.60 18.75 1.94
CA ASP A 204 -21.17 19.63 3.05
C ASP A 204 -19.79 19.27 3.60
N GLU A 205 -19.45 17.98 3.61
CA GLU A 205 -18.14 17.46 3.97
C GLU A 205 -17.03 17.89 2.99
N LEU A 206 -17.42 18.27 1.77
CA LEU A 206 -16.53 18.71 0.71
C LEU A 206 -16.38 20.25 0.63
N ARG A 207 -17.24 21.03 1.30
CA ARG A 207 -17.15 22.50 1.36
C ARG A 207 -15.75 22.99 1.81
N PRO A 208 -15.07 22.40 2.83
CA PRO A 208 -13.71 22.80 3.21
C PRO A 208 -12.64 22.60 2.12
N TYR A 209 -12.91 21.74 1.14
CA TYR A 209 -12.00 21.44 0.02
C TYR A 209 -12.43 22.17 -1.27
N MET A 210 -13.42 23.07 -1.21
CA MET A 210 -13.65 24.06 -2.26
C MET A 210 -12.50 25.06 -2.24
N GLY A 211 -11.55 24.91 -3.17
CA GLY A 211 -10.51 25.91 -3.34
C GLY A 211 -11.10 27.27 -3.66
N ARG A 212 -10.57 28.36 -3.08
CA ARG A 212 -10.80 29.71 -3.62
C ARG A 212 -10.49 29.64 -5.11
N ARG A 213 -11.41 30.11 -5.96
CA ARG A 213 -11.10 30.32 -7.37
C ARG A 213 -9.91 31.29 -7.42
N ALA A 214 -8.82 30.89 -8.07
CA ALA A 214 -7.99 31.89 -8.72
C ALA A 214 -8.89 32.51 -9.80
N GLY A 215 -9.04 33.84 -9.74
CA GLY A 215 -9.68 34.62 -10.79
C GLY A 215 -8.79 34.66 -12.02
#